data_AF-A0A831VNW0-F1
#
_entry.id   AF-A0A831VNW0-F1
#
_cell.length_a   1.000
_cell.length_b   1.000
_cell.length_c   1.000
_cell.angle_alpha   90.00
_cell.angle_beta   90.00
_cell.angle_gamma   90.00
#
_symmetry.space_group_name_H-M   'P 1'
#
loop_
_entity.id
_entity.type
_entity.pdbx_description
1 polymer ?
#
loop_
_entity_poly.entity_id
_entity_poly.type
_entity_poly.pdbx_seq_one_letter_code
_entity_poly.pdbx_strand_id
1 'polypeptide(L)'
;MNLNIFQKFFLFWMALCWIIPTPVRAVSSSPAPLHMLVIPMETPSRMYKDFLPLKHYLGKKLNRSIELDVARKNSGIATLFREKKTDIAFVCPTLYCDLTQVISVVP
;
A
#
# COMPACT_ATOMS: atom_id res chain seq x y z
N MET A 1 -45.90 31.79 -26.46
CA MET A 1 -44.78 31.10 -27.12
C MET A 1 -44.80 29.65 -26.64
N ASN A 2 -45.28 28.70 -27.46
CA ASN A 2 -45.51 27.31 -27.06
C ASN A 2 -44.19 26.53 -27.15
N LEU A 3 -43.75 25.95 -26.02
CA LEU A 3 -42.49 25.21 -25.92
C LEU A 3 -42.63 23.84 -26.62
N ASN A 4 -41.77 23.56 -27.59
CA ASN A 4 -41.80 22.34 -28.40
C ASN A 4 -41.58 21.06 -27.56
N ILE A 5 -42.25 19.97 -27.93
CA ILE A 5 -42.25 18.68 -27.20
C ILE A 5 -40.83 18.16 -26.94
N PHE A 6 -39.92 18.42 -27.88
CA PHE A 6 -38.51 18.04 -27.82
C PHE A 6 -37.75 18.73 -26.67
N GLN A 7 -38.09 19.98 -26.39
CA GLN A 7 -37.49 20.77 -25.32
C GLN A 7 -37.96 20.31 -23.94
N LYS A 8 -39.22 19.83 -23.84
CA LYS A 8 -39.77 19.23 -22.62
C LYS A 8 -39.10 17.88 -22.31
N PHE A 9 -38.82 17.07 -23.33
CA PHE A 9 -38.08 15.81 -23.17
C PHE A 9 -36.64 16.03 -22.69
N PHE A 10 -35.97 17.04 -23.24
CA PHE A 10 -34.61 17.40 -22.84
C PHE A 10 -34.53 17.86 -21.37
N LEU A 11 -35.48 18.67 -20.92
CA LEU A 11 -35.57 19.11 -19.52
C LEU A 11 -35.92 17.96 -18.57
N PHE A 12 -36.76 17.01 -19.01
CA PHE A 12 -37.10 15.84 -18.21
C PHE A 12 -35.89 14.89 -18.03
N TRP A 13 -35.08 14.71 -19.07
CA TRP A 13 -33.87 13.88 -18.99
C TRP A 13 -32.79 14.50 -18.10
N MET A 14 -32.64 15.83 -18.11
CA MET A 14 -31.75 16.55 -17.19
C MET A 14 -32.22 16.46 -15.73
N ALA A 15 -33.53 16.50 -15.47
CA ALA A 15 -34.07 16.33 -14.12
C ALA A 15 -33.86 14.89 -13.60
N LEU A 16 -33.91 13.88 -14.47
CA LEU A 16 -33.73 12.48 -14.10
C LEU A 16 -32.30 12.19 -13.60
N CYS A 17 -31.28 12.88 -14.13
CA CYS A 17 -29.89 12.76 -13.66
C CYS A 17 -29.67 13.28 -12.23
N TRP A 18 -30.57 14.10 -11.68
CA TRP A 18 -30.47 14.57 -10.29
C TRP A 18 -31.00 13.55 -9.27
N ILE A 19 -31.81 12.57 -9.72
CA ILE A 19 -32.46 11.60 -8.84
C ILE A 19 -31.67 10.29 -8.72
N ILE A 20 -30.70 10.03 -9.61
CA ILE A 20 -29.86 8.84 -9.49
C ILE A 20 -28.93 9.06 -8.28
N PRO A 21 -29.08 8.28 -7.19
CA PRO A 21 -28.11 8.33 -6.11
C PRO A 21 -26.79 7.89 -6.72
N THR A 22 -25.82 8.78 -6.75
CA THR A 22 -24.44 8.42 -7.09
C THR A 22 -24.08 7.18 -6.28
N PRO A 23 -23.54 6.11 -6.88
CA PRO A 23 -23.12 4.95 -6.12
C PRO A 23 -22.11 5.44 -5.09
N VAL A 24 -22.53 5.45 -3.81
CA VAL A 24 -21.64 5.72 -2.68
C VAL A 24 -20.62 4.60 -2.72
N ARG A 25 -19.45 4.90 -3.25
CA ARG A 25 -18.31 4.00 -3.22
C ARG A 25 -17.97 3.84 -1.75
N ALA A 26 -18.27 2.67 -1.18
CA ALA A 26 -17.83 2.32 0.16
C ALA A 26 -16.29 2.38 0.15
N VAL A 27 -15.72 3.46 0.67
CA VAL A 27 -14.30 3.55 0.97
C VAL A 27 -14.09 2.60 2.13
N SER A 28 -13.61 1.39 1.84
CA SER A 28 -13.10 0.49 2.87
C SER A 28 -11.96 1.21 3.58
N SER A 29 -12.20 1.69 4.79
CA SER A 29 -11.24 2.42 5.63
C SER A 29 -10.10 1.53 6.16
N SER A 30 -9.90 0.35 5.56
CA SER A 30 -8.79 -0.53 5.92
C SER A 30 -7.49 0.21 5.63
N PRO A 31 -6.62 0.41 6.63
CA PRO A 31 -5.33 1.05 6.41
C PRO A 31 -4.57 0.29 5.32
N ALA A 32 -3.86 1.03 4.46
CA ALA A 32 -3.01 0.48 3.40
C ALA A 32 -2.10 -0.62 3.97
N PRO A 33 -1.67 -1.65 3.21
CA PRO A 33 -0.71 -2.62 3.72
C PRO A 33 0.57 -1.93 4.22
N LEU A 34 1.29 -2.60 5.12
CA LEU A 34 2.61 -2.20 5.56
C LEU A 34 3.63 -3.12 4.89
N HIS A 35 4.59 -2.53 4.18
CA HIS A 35 5.62 -3.27 3.46
C HIS A 35 6.84 -3.50 4.36
N MET A 36 7.11 -4.77 4.66
CA MET A 36 8.24 -5.24 5.43
C MET A 36 9.28 -5.90 4.51
N LEU A 37 10.48 -5.33 4.48
CA LEU A 37 11.61 -5.87 3.74
C LEU A 37 12.57 -6.63 4.67
N VAL A 38 13.04 -7.79 4.25
CA VAL A 38 14.07 -8.55 4.97
C VAL A 38 15.24 -8.81 4.03
N ILE A 39 16.46 -8.54 4.49
CA ILE A 39 17.66 -8.79 3.68
C ILE A 39 17.99 -10.29 3.60
N PRO A 40 18.52 -10.78 2.46
CA PRO A 40 18.85 -12.19 2.29
C PRO A 40 20.10 -12.55 3.08
N MET A 41 19.92 -13.06 4.30
CA MET A 41 21.00 -13.64 5.10
C MET A 41 21.16 -15.14 4.85
N GLU A 42 20.06 -15.80 4.46
CA GLU A 42 20.04 -17.21 4.11
C GLU A 42 19.16 -17.46 2.86
N THR A 43 18.85 -18.72 2.56
CA THR A 43 17.97 -19.07 1.46
C THR A 43 16.58 -18.45 1.64
N PRO A 44 15.91 -18.00 0.57
CA PRO A 44 14.59 -17.38 0.68
C PRO A 44 13.58 -18.24 1.45
N SER A 45 13.60 -19.55 1.25
CA SER A 45 12.71 -20.49 1.96
C SER A 45 12.89 -20.44 3.47
N ARG A 46 14.14 -20.36 3.96
CA ARG A 46 14.42 -20.29 5.40
C ARG A 46 14.08 -18.92 5.97
N MET A 47 14.41 -17.85 5.24
CA MET A 47 14.01 -16.49 5.60
C MET A 47 12.48 -16.36 5.71
N TYR A 48 11.71 -16.85 4.75
CA TYR A 48 10.24 -16.82 4.85
C TYR A 48 9.74 -17.67 6.04
N LYS A 49 10.32 -18.86 6.27
CA LYS A 49 9.95 -19.69 7.42
C LYS A 49 10.13 -18.95 8.75
N ASP A 50 11.21 -18.20 8.90
CA ASP A 50 11.56 -17.52 10.15
C ASP A 50 10.78 -16.21 10.34
N PHE A 51 10.45 -15.50 9.24
CA PHE A 51 9.79 -14.18 9.31
C PHE A 51 8.26 -14.21 9.08
N LEU A 52 7.69 -15.31 8.55
CA LEU A 52 6.23 -15.46 8.46
C LEU A 52 5.51 -15.39 9.82
N PRO A 53 6.00 -16.03 10.91
CA PRO A 53 5.40 -15.87 12.22
C PRO A 53 5.33 -14.42 12.69
N LEU A 54 6.40 -13.64 12.42
CA LEU A 54 6.44 -12.22 12.75
C LEU A 54 5.44 -11.41 11.93
N LYS A 55 5.37 -11.65 10.60
CA LYS A 55 4.35 -11.06 9.72
C LYS A 55 2.95 -11.26 10.28
N HIS A 56 2.61 -12.49 10.68
CA HIS A 56 1.29 -12.81 11.21
C HIS A 56 1.03 -12.14 12.57
N TYR A 57 2.02 -12.14 13.46
CA TYR A 57 1.93 -11.47 14.75
C TYR A 57 1.66 -9.97 14.58
N LEU A 58 2.48 -9.29 13.77
CA LEU A 58 2.34 -7.85 13.52
C LEU A 58 1.01 -7.54 12.84
N GLY A 59 0.59 -8.35 11.87
CA GLY A 59 -0.68 -8.12 11.20
C GLY A 59 -1.88 -8.20 12.14
N LYS A 60 -1.86 -9.17 13.08
CA LYS A 60 -2.87 -9.26 14.13
C LYS A 60 -2.77 -8.11 15.14
N LYS A 61 -1.56 -7.77 15.57
CA LYS A 61 -1.33 -6.77 16.62
C LYS A 61 -1.65 -5.34 16.17
N LEU A 62 -1.35 -5.03 14.91
CA LEU A 62 -1.57 -3.71 14.31
C LEU A 62 -2.92 -3.59 13.59
N ASN A 63 -3.67 -4.70 13.50
CA ASN A 63 -4.90 -4.80 12.71
C ASN A 63 -4.71 -4.28 11.27
N ARG A 64 -3.59 -4.68 10.64
CA ARG A 64 -3.13 -4.15 9.35
C ARG A 64 -2.49 -5.27 8.53
N SER A 65 -2.69 -5.29 7.21
CA SER A 65 -2.02 -6.26 6.35
C SER A 65 -0.52 -5.99 6.32
N ILE A 66 0.29 -7.04 6.42
CA ILE A 66 1.75 -6.96 6.32
C ILE A 66 2.19 -7.69 5.04
N GLU A 67 2.85 -6.98 4.14
CA GLU A 67 3.46 -7.54 2.95
C GLU A 67 4.94 -7.79 3.25
N LEU A 68 5.37 -9.06 3.15
CA LEU A 68 6.72 -9.47 3.49
C LEU A 68 7.48 -9.80 2.22
N ASP A 69 8.53 -9.03 1.96
CA ASP A 69 9.46 -9.25 0.86
C ASP A 69 10.83 -9.63 1.39
N VAL A 70 11.35 -10.77 0.93
CA VAL A 70 12.74 -11.15 1.14
C VAL A 70 13.53 -10.70 -0.09
N ALA A 71 14.43 -9.74 0.10
CA ALA A 71 15.25 -9.23 -0.99
C ALA A 71 16.12 -10.34 -1.58
N ARG A 72 16.36 -10.33 -2.90
CA ARG A 72 17.23 -11.31 -3.57
C ARG A 72 18.71 -11.00 -3.41
N LYS A 73 19.04 -9.70 -3.29
CA LYS A 73 20.40 -9.17 -3.15
C LYS A 73 20.36 -7.92 -2.28
N ASN A 74 21.48 -7.62 -1.63
CA ASN A 74 21.62 -6.40 -0.82
C ASN A 74 21.73 -5.15 -1.70
N SER A 75 22.27 -5.28 -2.91
CA SER A 75 22.34 -4.20 -3.90
C SER A 75 20.92 -3.76 -4.30
N GLY A 76 20.62 -2.47 -4.15
CA GLY A 76 19.34 -1.90 -4.56
C GLY A 76 18.31 -1.72 -3.43
N ILE A 77 18.63 -2.13 -2.20
CA ILE A 77 17.75 -1.89 -1.04
C ILE A 77 17.49 -0.39 -0.83
N ALA A 78 18.52 0.44 -0.92
CA ALA A 78 18.38 1.90 -0.81
C ALA A 78 17.39 2.48 -1.84
N THR A 79 17.31 1.89 -3.04
CA THR A 79 16.34 2.31 -4.07
C THR A 79 14.91 1.99 -3.66
N LEU A 80 14.66 0.82 -3.07
CA LEU A 80 13.32 0.45 -2.58
C LEU A 80 12.81 1.41 -1.51
N PHE A 81 13.70 1.88 -0.63
CA PHE A 81 13.37 2.91 0.34
C PHE A 81 13.12 4.28 -0.30
N ARG A 82 13.95 4.71 -1.25
CA ARG A 82 13.75 5.99 -1.97
C ARG A 82 12.42 6.01 -2.73
N GLU A 83 12.02 4.88 -3.29
CA GLU A 83 10.75 4.72 -3.99
C GLU A 83 9.55 4.56 -3.04
N LYS A 84 9.75 4.65 -1.71
CA LYS A 84 8.72 4.48 -0.68
C LYS A 84 7.98 3.13 -0.78
N LYS A 85 8.68 2.09 -1.21
CA LYS A 85 8.13 0.71 -1.31
C LYS A 85 8.38 -0.12 -0.06
N THR A 86 8.92 0.48 1.00
CA THR A 86 9.28 -0.21 2.23
C THR A 86 9.02 0.70 3.42
N ASP A 87 8.21 0.21 4.36
CA ASP A 87 7.86 0.91 5.60
C ASP A 87 8.73 0.45 6.78
N ILE A 88 9.02 -0.85 6.84
CA ILE A 88 9.87 -1.48 7.86
C ILE A 88 10.91 -2.34 7.14
N ALA A 89 12.15 -2.34 7.62
CA ALA A 89 13.12 -3.33 7.16
C ALA A 89 13.94 -3.95 8.29
N PHE A 90 14.18 -5.26 8.14
CA PHE A 90 15.18 -5.98 8.92
C PHE A 90 16.50 -5.99 8.15
N VAL A 91 17.45 -5.18 8.61
CA VAL A 91 18.76 -4.98 8.01
C VAL A 91 19.87 -5.31 9.02
N CYS A 92 21.06 -5.64 8.52
CA CYS A 92 22.23 -5.78 9.36
C CYS A 92 22.79 -4.40 9.77
N PRO A 93 23.60 -4.31 10.84
CA PRO A 93 24.13 -3.04 11.32
C PRO A 93 24.89 -2.23 10.27
N THR A 94 25.70 -2.89 9.44
CA THR A 94 26.44 -2.21 8.36
C THR A 94 25.50 -1.53 7.37
N LEU A 95 24.48 -2.26 6.90
CA LEU A 95 23.53 -1.71 5.95
C LEU A 95 22.64 -0.63 6.59
N TYR A 96 22.34 -0.74 7.88
CA TYR A 96 21.65 0.32 8.62
C TYR A 96 22.46 1.63 8.57
N CYS A 97 23.76 1.59 8.87
CA CYS A 97 24.62 2.76 8.78
C CYS A 97 24.61 3.36 7.37
N ASP A 98 24.74 2.53 6.33
CA ASP A 98 24.71 2.99 4.94
C ASP A 98 23.37 3.65 4.58
N LEU A 99 22.25 3.10 5.07
CA LEU A 99 20.92 3.66 4.83
C LEU A 99 20.74 5.00 5.55
N THR A 100 21.20 5.15 6.79
CA THR A 100 21.06 6.41 7.54
C THR A 100 21.78 7.59 6.88
N GLN A 101 22.80 7.33 6.06
CA GLN A 101 23.48 8.37 5.29
C GLN A 101 22.67 8.86 4.08
N VAL A 102 21.75 8.04 3.57
CA VAL A 102 21.04 8.27 2.32
C VAL A 102 19.58 8.66 2.53
N ILE A 103 18.98 8.15 3.60
CA ILE A 103 17.57 8.35 3.95
C ILE A 103 17.42 8.55 5.46
N SER A 104 16.40 9.29 5.88
CA SER A 104 16.05 9.44 7.29
C SER A 104 15.30 8.21 7.80
N VAL A 105 16.03 7.11 8.03
CA VAL A 105 15.52 5.92 8.74
C VAL A 105 15.48 6.19 10.24
N VAL A 106 14.40 5.76 10.88
CA VAL A 106 14.23 5.79 12.34
C VAL A 106 14.43 4.36 12.86
N PRO A 107 15.26 4.15 13.90
CA PRO A 107 15.47 2.84 14.50
C PRO A 107 14.22 2.31 15.22
#